data_AF-A0AAW4G7Z9-F1
#
_entry.id   AF-A0AAW4G7Z9-F1
#
_cell.length_a   1.000
_cell.length_b   1.000
_cell.length_c   1.000
_cell.angle_alpha   90.00
_cell.angle_beta   90.00
_cell.angle_gamma   90.00
#
_symmetry.space_group_name_H-M   'P 1'
#
loop_
_entity.id
_entity.type
_entity.pdbx_description
1 polymer ?
#
loop_
_entity_poly.entity_id
_entity_poly.type
_entity_poly.pdbx_seq_one_letter_code
_entity_poly.pdbx_strand_id
1 'polypeptide(L)'
;MSTHFHHESHGNHPLSFVGFLLTLGGFLSAALWLVHMAAGNTGLAVLFALVMLAAFTCAISIFYTIGHRYHHSPVLPDNTDAETERYIRKYRGAGRTAH
;
A
#
# COMPACT_ATOMS: atom_id res chain seq x y z
N MET A 1 34.19 3.31 18.16
CA MET A 1 32.77 3.62 18.45
C MET A 1 31.95 3.04 17.31
N SER A 2 31.50 1.79 17.45
CA SER A 2 30.78 1.07 16.39
C SER A 2 29.39 1.68 16.23
N THR A 3 29.17 2.37 15.11
CA THR A 3 27.84 2.82 14.70
C THR A 3 27.01 1.60 14.36
N HIS A 4 26.19 1.16 15.31
CA HIS A 4 25.18 0.14 15.07
C HIS A 4 24.15 0.73 14.10
N PHE A 5 24.27 0.43 12.81
CA PHE A 5 23.26 0.78 11.84
C PHE A 5 22.02 -0.06 12.17
N HIS A 6 21.05 0.56 12.82
CA HIS A 6 19.73 -0.02 13.01
C HIS A 6 19.10 -0.13 11.61
N HIS A 7 18.94 -1.36 11.12
CA HIS A 7 18.25 -1.60 9.86
C HIS A 7 16.77 -1.34 10.11
N GLU A 8 16.31 -0.11 9.85
CA GLU A 8 14.88 0.18 9.76
C GLU A 8 14.37 -0.61 8.55
N SER A 9 13.70 -1.72 8.83
CA SER A 9 12.94 -2.49 7.84
C SER A 9 11.94 -1.52 7.20
N HIS A 10 12.27 -1.02 6.01
CA HIS A 10 11.51 0.00 5.32
C HIS A 10 10.06 -0.47 5.16
N GLY A 11 9.10 0.44 5.41
CA GLY A 11 7.65 0.21 5.49
C GLY A 11 6.94 -0.27 4.23
N ASN A 12 7.62 -0.97 3.32
CA ASN A 12 6.98 -1.77 2.28
C ASN A 12 6.35 -3.00 2.95
N HIS A 13 5.18 -2.80 3.55
CA HIS A 13 4.38 -3.92 4.00
C HIS A 13 4.07 -4.80 2.77
N PRO A 14 4.49 -6.07 2.71
CA PRO A 14 4.14 -6.97 1.59
C PRO A 14 2.62 -7.04 1.36
N LEU A 15 1.85 -6.70 2.39
CA LEU A 15 0.40 -6.52 2.34
C LEU A 15 -0.05 -5.37 1.41
N SER A 16 0.68 -4.25 1.30
CA SER A 16 0.33 -3.16 0.38
C SER A 16 0.49 -3.58 -1.08
N PHE A 17 1.52 -4.38 -1.37
CA PHE A 17 1.72 -4.98 -2.69
C PHE A 17 0.58 -5.96 -3.04
N VAL A 18 0.14 -6.78 -2.08
CA VAL A 18 -1.04 -7.63 -2.25
C VAL A 18 -2.30 -6.80 -2.51
N GLY A 19 -2.51 -5.71 -1.76
CA GLY A 19 -3.61 -4.77 -1.97
C GLY A 19 -3.59 -4.15 -3.38
N PHE A 20 -2.40 -3.80 -3.88
CA PHE A 20 -2.22 -3.29 -5.24
C PHE A 20 -2.59 -4.32 -6.30
N LEU A 21 -2.11 -5.56 -6.18
CA LEU A 21 -2.44 -6.64 -7.11
C LEU A 21 -3.94 -6.98 -7.09
N LEU A 22 -4.57 -6.97 -5.92
CA LEU A 22 -6.01 -7.14 -5.78
C LEU A 22 -6.79 -6.03 -6.49
N THR A 23 -6.31 -4.78 -6.39
CA THR A 23 -6.91 -3.64 -7.09
C THR A 23 -6.82 -3.81 -8.61
N LEU A 24 -5.65 -4.19 -9.11
CA LEU A 24 -5.43 -4.43 -10.54
C LEU A 24 -6.30 -5.60 -11.05
N GLY A 25 -6.35 -6.69 -10.30
CA GLY A 25 -7.20 -7.85 -10.59
C GLY A 25 -8.69 -7.52 -10.53
N GLY A 26 -9.11 -6.63 -9.62
CA GLY A 26 -10.47 -6.11 -9.54
C GLY A 26 -10.88 -5.35 -10.79
N PHE A 27 -10.02 -4.46 -11.30
CA PHE A 27 -10.28 -3.76 -12.56
C PHE A 27 -10.33 -4.69 -13.78
N LEU A 28 -9.43 -5.66 -13.85
CA LEU A 28 -9.47 -6.67 -14.92
C LEU A 28 -10.77 -7.48 -14.88
N SER A 29 -11.19 -7.90 -13.69
CA SER A 29 -12.45 -8.63 -13.48
C SER A 29 -13.67 -7.77 -13.83
N ALA A 30 -13.64 -6.47 -13.53
CA ALA A 30 -14.68 -5.52 -13.93
C ALA A 30 -14.81 -5.41 -15.45
N ALA A 31 -13.68 -5.35 -16.17
CA ALA A 31 -13.67 -5.33 -17.63
C ALA A 31 -14.27 -6.63 -18.21
N LEU A 32 -13.86 -7.78 -17.69
CA LEU A 32 -14.40 -9.08 -18.11
C LEU A 32 -15.89 -9.23 -17.81
N TRP A 33 -16.36 -8.73 -16.67
CA TRP A 33 -17.78 -8.67 -16.34
C TRP A 33 -18.57 -7.88 -17.40
N LEU A 34 -18.11 -6.68 -17.78
CA LEU A 34 -18.78 -5.86 -18.79
C LEU A 34 -18.79 -6.54 -20.17
N VAL A 35 -17.68 -7.19 -20.56
CA VAL A 35 -17.60 -7.93 -21.83
C VAL A 35 -18.57 -9.12 -21.83
N HIS A 36 -18.64 -9.89 -20.75
CA HIS A 36 -19.54 -11.03 -20.66
C HIS A 36 -21.02 -10.63 -20.57
N MET A 37 -21.33 -9.51 -19.90
CA MET A 37 -22.66 -8.90 -19.94
C MET A 37 -23.05 -8.53 -21.38
N ALA A 38 -22.15 -7.86 -22.12
CA ALA A 38 -22.40 -7.47 -23.50
C ALA A 38 -22.53 -8.67 -24.45
N ALA A 39 -21.80 -9.76 -24.20
CA ALA A 39 -21.88 -10.99 -24.96
C ALA A 39 -23.08 -11.89 -24.60
N GLY A 40 -23.91 -11.50 -23.63
CA GLY A 40 -25.06 -12.29 -23.17
C GLY A 40 -24.69 -13.54 -22.37
N ASN A 41 -23.43 -13.69 -21.95
CA ASN A 41 -22.97 -14.82 -21.14
C ASN A 41 -23.18 -14.51 -19.65
N THR A 42 -24.41 -14.71 -19.19
CA THR A 42 -24.85 -14.36 -17.83
C THR A 42 -24.08 -15.11 -16.74
N GLY A 43 -23.72 -16.38 -16.97
CA GLY A 43 -22.97 -17.19 -15.99
C GLY A 43 -21.58 -16.62 -15.71
N LEU A 44 -20.80 -16.38 -16.77
CA LEU A 44 -19.46 -15.76 -16.61
C LEU A 44 -19.55 -14.32 -16.13
N ALA A 45 -20.57 -13.57 -16.54
CA ALA A 45 -20.79 -12.22 -16.04
C ALA A 45 -20.95 -12.20 -14.52
N VAL A 46 -21.80 -13.07 -13.95
CA VAL A 46 -22.00 -13.16 -12.50
C VAL A 46 -20.71 -13.58 -11.79
N LEU A 47 -19.98 -14.55 -12.34
CA LEU A 47 -18.69 -14.98 -11.77
C LEU A 47 -17.70 -13.81 -11.66
N PHE A 48 -17.47 -13.08 -12.75
CA PHE A 48 -16.52 -11.97 -12.74
C PHE A 48 -16.98 -10.78 -11.89
N ALA A 49 -18.29 -10.56 -11.77
CA ALA A 49 -18.84 -9.58 -10.84
C ALA A 49 -18.51 -9.93 -9.38
N LEU A 50 -18.66 -11.20 -8.99
CA LEU A 50 -18.34 -11.67 -7.64
C LEU A 50 -16.82 -11.58 -7.36
N VAL A 51 -15.99 -11.97 -8.32
CA VAL A 51 -14.52 -11.87 -8.21
C VAL A 51 -14.10 -10.42 -8.06
N MET A 52 -14.65 -9.51 -8.86
CA MET A 52 -14.41 -8.06 -8.76
C MET A 52 -14.76 -7.53 -7.36
N LEU A 53 -15.94 -7.87 -6.84
CA LEU A 53 -16.39 -7.43 -5.52
C LEU A 53 -15.48 -7.95 -4.40
N ALA A 54 -15.11 -9.23 -4.44
CA ALA A 54 -14.19 -9.82 -3.48
C ALA A 54 -12.81 -9.14 -3.53
N ALA A 55 -12.28 -8.90 -4.73
CA ALA A 55 -10.98 -8.26 -4.90
C ALA A 55 -10.96 -6.83 -4.32
N PHE A 56 -11.97 -6.01 -4.65
CA PHE A 56 -12.02 -4.64 -4.13
C PHE A 56 -12.29 -4.57 -2.64
N THR A 57 -13.19 -5.40 -2.10
CA THR A 57 -13.45 -5.42 -0.65
C THR A 57 -12.21 -5.85 0.16
N CYS A 58 -11.46 -6.84 -0.32
CA CYS A 58 -10.18 -7.22 0.28
C CYS A 58 -9.14 -6.10 0.17
N ALA A 59 -8.99 -5.47 -1.00
CA ALA A 59 -8.05 -4.36 -1.20
C ALA A 59 -8.36 -3.18 -0.27
N ILE A 60 -9.62 -2.77 -0.17
CA ILE A 60 -10.08 -1.71 0.73
C ILE A 60 -9.75 -2.07 2.17
N SER A 61 -10.05 -3.29 2.60
CA SER A 61 -9.78 -3.75 3.98
C SER A 61 -8.28 -3.71 4.30
N ILE A 62 -7.43 -4.12 3.36
CA ILE A 62 -5.97 -4.07 3.47
C ILE A 62 -5.50 -2.62 3.62
N PHE A 63 -5.87 -1.74 2.70
CA PHE A 63 -5.42 -0.34 2.74
C PHE A 63 -5.96 0.41 3.95
N TYR A 64 -7.20 0.15 4.34
CA TYR A 64 -7.78 0.72 5.57
C TYR A 64 -7.03 0.24 6.80
N THR A 65 -6.73 -1.06 6.90
CA THR A 65 -5.97 -1.61 8.04
C THR A 65 -4.56 -1.05 8.08
N ILE A 66 -3.88 -0.93 6.94
CA ILE A 66 -2.52 -0.38 6.86
C ILE A 66 -2.53 1.09 7.30
N GLY A 67 -3.39 1.91 6.68
CA GLY A 67 -3.45 3.35 6.95
C GLY A 67 -3.91 3.69 8.36
N HIS A 68 -4.74 2.84 8.99
CA HIS A 68 -5.30 3.13 10.31
C HIS A 68 -4.54 2.51 11.47
N ARG A 69 -3.89 1.35 11.30
CA ARG A 69 -3.20 0.65 12.40
C ARG A 69 -1.70 0.88 12.47
N TYR A 70 -1.03 1.14 11.35
CA TYR A 70 0.43 1.22 11.36
C TYR A 70 0.95 2.64 11.50
N HIS A 71 0.10 3.67 11.39
CA HIS A 71 0.42 5.12 11.36
C HIS A 71 1.49 5.55 10.33
N HIS A 72 2.30 4.63 9.82
CA HIS A 72 3.18 4.80 8.69
C HIS A 72 2.36 4.80 7.41
N SER A 73 2.31 5.94 6.73
CA SER A 73 1.82 5.99 5.37
C SER A 73 2.80 5.24 4.45
N PRO A 74 2.36 4.23 3.69
CA PRO A 74 3.23 3.47 2.78
C PRO A 74 3.74 4.31 1.58
N VAL A 75 3.29 5.56 1.46
CA VAL A 75 3.63 6.47 0.35
C VAL A 75 4.12 7.85 0.85
N LEU A 76 3.71 8.28 2.05
CA LEU A 76 4.17 9.55 2.63
C LEU A 76 5.09 9.30 3.83
N PRO A 77 6.20 10.06 3.97
CA PRO A 77 6.94 10.14 5.22
C PRO A 77 5.98 10.50 6.36
N ASP A 78 6.13 9.85 7.50
CA ASP A 78 5.32 10.13 8.68
C ASP A 78 5.65 11.56 9.14
N ASN A 79 4.69 12.49 9.09
CA ASN A 79 4.98 13.90 9.43
C ASN A 79 5.03 14.16 10.94
N THR A 80 4.98 13.10 11.76
CA THR A 80 4.91 13.20 13.21
C THR A 80 6.07 14.05 13.75
N ASP A 81 5.81 14.80 14.82
CA ASP A 81 6.81 15.69 15.43
C ASP A 81 8.09 14.93 15.82
N ALA A 82 7.94 13.66 16.21
CA ALA A 82 9.05 12.77 16.53
C ALA A 82 9.91 12.40 15.31
N GLU A 83 9.30 12.08 14.16
CA GLU A 83 10.05 11.83 12.92
C GLU A 83 10.70 13.11 12.39
N THR A 84 10.00 14.25 12.50
CA THR A 84 10.53 15.56 12.14
C THR A 84 11.77 15.90 12.99
N GLU A 85 11.71 15.69 14.29
CA GLU A 85 12.85 15.92 15.19
C GLU A 85 14.02 14.98 14.87
N ARG A 86 13.75 13.72 14.56
CA ARG A 86 14.75 12.74 14.12
C ARG A 86 15.42 13.16 12.80
N TYR A 87 14.64 13.56 11.80
CA TYR A 87 15.12 14.06 10.51
C TYR A 87 16.01 15.30 10.71
N ILE A 88 15.52 16.29 11.47
CA ILE A 88 16.28 17.52 11.76
C ILE A 88 17.60 17.18 12.46
N ARG A 89 17.59 16.28 13.45
CA ARG A 89 18.81 15.87 14.18
C ARG A 89 19.83 15.19 13.25
N LYS A 90 19.39 14.31 12.35
CA LYS A 90 20.24 13.60 11.39
C LYS A 90 20.94 14.56 10.41
N TYR A 91 20.23 15.57 9.89
CA TYR A 91 20.79 16.50 8.90
C TYR A 91 21.48 17.72 9.52
N ARG A 92 21.03 18.25 10.67
CA ARG A 92 21.78 19.28 11.43
C ARG A 92 23.07 18.75 12.04
N GLY A 93 23.13 17.47 12.44
CA GLY A 93 24.34 16.83 12.95
C GLY A 93 25.41 16.58 11.89
N ALA A 94 24.99 16.25 10.66
CA ALA A 94 25.88 15.98 9.53
C ALA A 94 26.64 17.24 9.03
N GLY A 95 26.14 18.44 9.31
CA GLY A 95 26.82 19.69 8.98
C GLY A 95 28.00 20.05 9.88
N ARG A 96 28.27 19.30 10.97
CA ARG A 96 29.38 19.57 11.91
C ARG A 96 30.62 18.70 11.71
N THR A 97 30.57 17.69 10.84
CA THR A 97 31.70 16.78 10.58
C THR A 97 32.31 16.98 9.19
N ALA A 98 31.90 18.02 8.45
CA ALA A 98 32.52 18.43 7.19
C ALA A 98 33.37 19.68 7.43
N HIS A 99 34.48 19.50 8.16
CA HIS A 99 35.59 20.45 8.23
C HIS A 99 36.90 19.68 8.06
#